data_AF-A0A519Q616-F1
#
_entry.id   AF-A0A519Q616-F1
#
_cell.length_a   1.000
_cell.length_b   1.000
_cell.length_c   1.000
_cell.angle_alpha   90.00
_cell.angle_beta   90.00
_cell.angle_gamma   90.00
#
_symmetry.space_group_name_H-M   'P 1'
#
loop_
_entity.id
_entity.type
_entity.pdbx_description
1 polymer ?
#
loop_
_entity_poly.entity_id
_entity_poly.type
_entity_poly.pdbx_seq_one_letter_code
_entity_poly.pdbx_strand_id
1 'polypeptide(L)'
;AGFIPVGFADSTAGEYVRSLFYVVGIALVVSWFVAVYFTPWLGYMILKQRSHAGSGDHHDAYDTRMYRSVRHAVGWSVRHKAIVLIATLGAFAASLWSFQFIPQSFFPQSSRPEILVDMWLPEGTAIKEVERQAKALEDRILNDPDKSFVATYIGEGAPRFFLPLDQQLRNPNYAQLLIMSNGLEERERMIVKLRKILAEEFPTVRGKVDRLFLGPPTGWAVQMRVVGPDKAEVRRIADQVKARYESQPDFGAIHDDWMEPVAGMKLVIDQDRARALGVSSQRVRQMLQAATSGAPISDFRDGEETVSIVVREPDATRNLLAAVQSVYIPTDLGTFVPASQVARVEP
;
A
#
# COMPACT_ATOMS: atom_id res chain seq x y z
N ALA A 1 -16.22 -14.75 -28.01
CA ALA A 1 -14.85 -14.62 -28.57
C ALA A 1 -14.16 -13.33 -28.12
N GLY A 2 -14.75 -12.14 -28.30
CA GLY A 2 -14.10 -10.86 -27.96
C GLY A 2 -13.66 -10.69 -26.49
N PHE A 3 -14.31 -11.36 -25.53
CA PHE A 3 -13.98 -11.28 -24.10
C PHE A 3 -12.96 -12.33 -23.61
N ILE A 4 -12.54 -13.28 -24.47
CA ILE A 4 -11.61 -14.36 -24.10
C ILE A 4 -10.25 -13.83 -23.60
N PRO A 5 -9.60 -12.84 -24.25
CA PRO A 5 -8.30 -12.36 -23.80
C PRO A 5 -8.30 -11.83 -22.35
N VAL A 6 -9.43 -11.29 -21.90
CA VAL A 6 -9.58 -10.72 -20.56
C VAL A 6 -9.70 -11.81 -19.49
N GLY A 7 -10.40 -12.91 -19.77
CA GLY A 7 -10.59 -14.01 -18.81
C GLY A 7 -9.33 -14.85 -18.57
N PHE A 8 -8.46 -14.95 -19.56
CA PHE A 8 -7.20 -15.71 -19.51
C PHE A 8 -5.96 -14.85 -19.23
N ALA A 9 -6.13 -13.56 -18.96
CA ALA A 9 -5.02 -12.68 -18.58
C ALA A 9 -4.47 -13.12 -17.20
N ASP A 10 -3.21 -13.58 -17.19
CA ASP A 10 -2.52 -13.98 -15.95
C ASP A 10 -1.89 -12.76 -15.27
N SER A 11 -2.75 -11.96 -14.63
CA SER A 11 -2.37 -10.75 -13.93
C SER A 11 -3.32 -10.46 -12.77
N THR A 12 -2.89 -9.64 -11.81
CA THR A 12 -3.74 -9.16 -10.71
C THR A 12 -4.97 -8.39 -11.20
N ALA A 13 -4.84 -7.64 -12.30
CA ALA A 13 -5.98 -7.01 -12.97
C ALA A 13 -6.94 -8.05 -13.58
N GLY A 14 -6.41 -9.15 -14.12
CA GLY A 14 -7.18 -10.28 -14.62
C GLY A 14 -8.05 -10.93 -13.55
N GLU A 15 -7.59 -10.99 -12.29
CA GLU A 15 -8.37 -11.54 -11.18
C GLU A 15 -9.67 -10.76 -10.93
N TYR A 16 -9.64 -9.43 -11.00
CA TYR A 16 -10.84 -8.58 -10.87
C TYR A 16 -11.85 -8.81 -12.00
N VAL A 17 -11.37 -8.92 -13.25
CA VAL A 17 -12.23 -8.99 -14.45
C VAL A 17 -12.61 -10.43 -14.82
N ARG A 18 -11.95 -11.44 -14.24
CA ARG A 18 -12.25 -12.86 -14.47
C ARG A 18 -13.70 -13.21 -14.06
N SER A 19 -14.19 -12.62 -12.97
CA SER A 19 -15.60 -12.78 -12.56
C SER A 19 -16.57 -12.27 -13.63
N LEU A 20 -16.32 -11.08 -14.17
CA LEU A 20 -17.11 -10.49 -15.27
C LEU A 20 -17.09 -11.38 -16.51
N PHE A 21 -15.93 -11.94 -16.87
CA PHE A 21 -15.81 -12.85 -18.01
C PHE A 21 -16.75 -14.06 -17.87
N TYR A 22 -16.73 -14.74 -16.73
CA TYR A 22 -17.61 -15.89 -16.51
C TYR A 22 -19.09 -15.50 -16.48
N VAL A 23 -19.44 -14.40 -15.81
CA VAL A 23 -20.83 -13.92 -15.73
C VAL A 23 -21.36 -13.57 -17.12
N VAL A 24 -20.63 -12.77 -17.89
CA VAL A 24 -21.03 -12.37 -19.25
C VAL A 24 -21.06 -13.57 -20.19
N GLY A 25 -20.07 -14.47 -20.10
CA GLY A 25 -20.00 -15.68 -20.92
C GLY A 25 -21.19 -16.60 -20.70
N ILE A 26 -21.49 -16.93 -19.44
CA ILE A 26 -22.63 -17.77 -19.07
C ILE A 26 -23.94 -17.07 -19.43
N ALA A 27 -24.08 -15.77 -19.12
CA ALA A 27 -25.29 -15.01 -19.42
C ALA A 27 -25.59 -14.96 -20.92
N LEU A 28 -24.58 -14.79 -21.79
CA LEU A 28 -24.77 -14.79 -23.25
C LEU A 28 -25.21 -16.17 -23.76
N VAL A 29 -24.60 -17.25 -23.27
CA VAL A 29 -24.96 -18.61 -23.67
C VAL A 29 -26.40 -18.93 -23.22
N VAL A 30 -26.72 -18.67 -21.95
CA VAL A 30 -28.06 -18.90 -21.41
C VAL A 30 -29.08 -18.01 -22.11
N SER A 31 -28.78 -16.73 -22.34
CA SER A 31 -29.65 -15.80 -23.07
C SER A 31 -29.93 -16.28 -24.48
N TRP A 32 -28.95 -16.85 -25.18
CA TRP A 32 -29.15 -17.44 -26.49
C TRP A 32 -30.10 -18.64 -26.44
N PHE A 33 -29.93 -19.55 -25.47
CA PHE A 33 -30.87 -20.66 -25.26
C PHE A 33 -32.29 -20.15 -24.97
N VAL A 34 -32.43 -19.18 -24.07
CA VAL A 34 -33.74 -18.59 -23.76
C VAL A 34 -34.35 -17.94 -25.00
N ALA A 35 -33.57 -17.19 -25.78
CA ALA A 35 -34.03 -16.52 -26.98
C ALA A 35 -34.46 -17.49 -28.09
N VAL A 36 -33.78 -18.63 -28.24
CA VAL A 36 -34.10 -19.62 -29.29
C VAL A 36 -35.30 -20.48 -28.91
N TYR A 37 -35.43 -20.88 -27.64
CA TYR A 37 -36.48 -21.82 -27.21
C TYR A 37 -37.71 -21.12 -26.65
N PHE A 38 -37.51 -20.15 -25.74
CA PHE A 38 -38.62 -19.53 -25.03
C PHE A 38 -39.23 -18.36 -25.80
N THR A 39 -38.45 -17.57 -26.56
CA THR A 39 -39.03 -16.44 -27.31
C THR A 39 -40.00 -16.88 -28.40
N PRO A 40 -39.74 -17.91 -29.24
CA PRO A 40 -40.73 -18.40 -30.19
C PRO A 40 -41.94 -19.03 -29.52
N TRP A 41 -41.72 -19.76 -28.41
CA TRP A 41 -42.79 -20.39 -27.64
C TRP A 41 -43.73 -19.35 -26.99
N LEU A 42 -43.16 -18.33 -26.34
CA LEU A 42 -43.90 -17.17 -25.83
C LEU A 42 -44.55 -16.38 -26.96
N GLY A 43 -43.87 -16.23 -28.09
CA GLY A 43 -44.40 -15.62 -29.30
C GLY A 43 -45.66 -16.32 -29.77
N TYR A 44 -45.64 -17.65 -29.87
CA TYR A 44 -46.81 -18.46 -30.21
C TYR A 44 -47.96 -18.30 -29.19
N MET A 45 -47.63 -18.27 -27.89
CA MET A 45 -48.66 -18.20 -26.84
C MET A 45 -49.31 -16.81 -26.71
N ILE A 46 -48.56 -15.73 -26.94
CA ILE A 46 -48.98 -14.36 -26.65
C ILE A 46 -49.37 -13.59 -27.93
N LEU A 47 -48.69 -13.82 -29.06
CA LEU A 47 -48.99 -13.10 -30.29
C LEU A 47 -50.30 -13.61 -30.90
N LYS A 48 -51.34 -12.79 -30.81
CA LYS A 48 -52.58 -13.02 -31.56
C LYS A 48 -52.28 -12.94 -33.06
N GLN A 49 -52.72 -13.96 -33.80
CA GLN A 49 -52.71 -13.95 -35.26
C GLN A 49 -53.43 -12.69 -35.75
N ARG A 50 -52.67 -11.75 -36.33
CA ARG A 50 -53.27 -10.74 -37.19
C ARG A 50 -53.71 -11.48 -38.45
N SER A 51 -55.02 -11.43 -38.75
CA SER A 51 -55.54 -11.88 -40.02
C SER A 51 -54.71 -11.26 -41.13
N HIS A 52 -54.24 -12.09 -42.06
CA HIS A 52 -53.65 -11.58 -43.30
C HIS A 52 -54.62 -10.54 -43.86
N ALA A 53 -54.13 -9.32 -44.05
CA ALA A 53 -54.89 -8.27 -44.71
C ALA A 53 -55.19 -8.76 -46.12
N GLY A 54 -56.38 -9.35 -46.30
CA GLY A 54 -56.96 -9.57 -47.61
C GLY A 54 -57.23 -8.21 -48.23
N SER A 55 -56.71 -8.02 -49.44
CA SER A 55 -57.21 -7.12 -50.48
C SER A 55 -57.85 -5.80 -50.00
N GLY A 56 -57.12 -4.69 -50.08
CA GLY A 56 -57.79 -3.38 -50.18
C GLY A 56 -56.96 -2.13 -49.90
N ASP A 57 -56.01 -2.17 -48.97
CA ASP A 57 -55.24 -0.97 -48.64
C ASP A 57 -53.84 -1.35 -48.17
N HIS A 58 -52.86 -1.21 -49.06
CA HIS A 58 -51.45 -1.44 -48.75
C HIS A 58 -50.97 -0.29 -47.85
N HIS A 59 -51.26 -0.35 -46.56
CA HIS A 59 -50.38 0.25 -45.57
C HIS A 59 -49.06 -0.54 -45.63
N ASP A 60 -48.25 -0.19 -46.61
CA ASP A 60 -46.92 -0.73 -46.80
C ASP A 60 -46.17 -0.49 -45.49
N ALA A 61 -45.82 -1.55 -44.78
CA ALA A 61 -45.11 -1.46 -43.50
C ALA A 61 -43.81 -0.62 -43.64
N TYR A 62 -43.36 -0.48 -44.88
CA TYR A 62 -42.20 0.27 -45.34
C TYR A 62 -42.47 1.74 -45.75
N ASP A 63 -43.69 2.28 -45.66
CA ASP A 63 -43.96 3.71 -45.96
C ASP A 63 -44.06 4.61 -44.71
N THR A 64 -43.45 4.17 -43.60
CA THR A 64 -43.30 5.02 -42.41
C THR A 64 -42.25 6.12 -42.64
N ARG A 65 -42.43 7.28 -41.99
CA ARG A 65 -41.51 8.43 -42.12
C ARG A 65 -40.05 8.06 -41.81
N MET A 66 -39.84 7.19 -40.82
CA MET A 66 -38.50 6.68 -40.46
C MET A 66 -37.91 5.76 -41.53
N TYR A 67 -38.72 4.92 -42.16
CA TYR A 67 -38.24 4.06 -43.24
C TYR A 67 -37.83 4.89 -44.46
N ARG A 68 -38.62 5.90 -44.82
CA ARG A 68 -38.29 6.83 -45.91
C ARG A 68 -37.01 7.61 -45.64
N SER A 69 -36.77 8.09 -44.41
CA SER A 69 -35.55 8.81 -44.07
C SER A 69 -34.31 7.91 -44.10
N VAL A 70 -34.40 6.69 -43.55
CA VAL A 70 -33.31 5.70 -43.61
C VAL A 70 -33.03 5.31 -45.06
N ARG A 71 -34.07 5.04 -45.87
CA ARG A 71 -33.91 4.72 -47.30
C ARG A 71 -33.25 5.87 -48.06
N HIS A 72 -33.61 7.12 -47.76
CA HIS A 72 -32.99 8.28 -48.38
C HIS A 72 -31.51 8.42 -47.98
N ALA A 73 -31.19 8.26 -46.69
CA ALA A 73 -29.83 8.30 -46.19
C ALA A 73 -28.96 7.19 -46.80
N VAL A 74 -29.45 5.95 -46.83
CA VAL A 74 -28.75 4.82 -47.47
C VAL A 74 -28.57 5.07 -48.97
N GLY A 75 -29.62 5.51 -49.67
CA GLY A 75 -29.54 5.84 -51.09
C GLY A 75 -28.58 6.99 -51.40
N TRP A 76 -28.45 7.97 -50.51
CA TRP A 76 -27.46 9.03 -50.62
C TRP A 76 -26.03 8.50 -50.39
N SER A 77 -25.84 7.68 -49.35
CA SER A 77 -24.55 7.08 -49.01
C SER A 77 -24.00 6.18 -50.12
N VAL A 78 -24.86 5.39 -50.76
CA VAL A 78 -24.47 4.52 -51.89
C VAL A 78 -24.08 5.35 -53.12
N ARG A 79 -24.81 6.43 -53.41
CA ARG A 79 -24.50 7.34 -54.53
C ARG A 79 -23.20 8.11 -54.31
N HIS A 80 -22.89 8.48 -53.07
CA HIS A 80 -21.69 9.25 -52.69
C HIS A 80 -20.65 8.39 -51.95
N LYS A 81 -20.44 7.14 -52.38
CA LYS A 81 -19.57 6.15 -51.72
C LYS A 81 -18.16 6.67 -51.37
N ALA A 82 -17.56 7.50 -52.23
CA ALA A 82 -16.23 8.07 -51.99
C ALA A 82 -16.24 9.10 -50.85
N ILE A 83 -17.27 9.95 -50.78
CA ILE A 83 -17.44 10.94 -49.70
C ILE A 83 -17.66 10.21 -48.37
N VAL A 84 -18.51 9.18 -48.37
CA VAL A 84 -18.76 8.38 -47.16
C VAL A 84 -17.48 7.69 -46.69
N LEU A 85 -16.72 7.08 -47.59
CA LEU A 85 -15.48 6.40 -47.24
C LEU A 85 -14.43 7.37 -46.67
N ILE A 86 -14.26 8.54 -47.30
CA ILE A 86 -13.35 9.59 -46.80
C ILE A 86 -13.83 10.13 -45.45
N ALA A 87 -15.13 10.37 -45.29
CA ALA A 87 -15.71 10.84 -44.03
C ALA A 87 -15.53 9.80 -42.91
N THR A 88 -15.74 8.52 -43.18
CA THR A 88 -15.50 7.43 -42.22
C THR A 88 -14.02 7.33 -41.85
N LEU A 89 -13.12 7.40 -42.84
CA LEU A 89 -11.68 7.36 -42.58
C LEU A 89 -11.22 8.61 -41.80
N GLY A 90 -11.75 9.78 -42.13
CA GLY A 90 -11.51 11.02 -41.41
C GLY A 90 -12.00 10.98 -39.97
N ALA A 91 -13.21 10.46 -39.74
CA ALA A 91 -13.74 10.25 -38.39
C ALA A 91 -12.90 9.23 -37.60
N PHE A 92 -12.44 8.16 -38.24
CA PHE A 92 -11.56 7.18 -37.62
C PHE A 92 -10.21 7.80 -37.23
N ALA A 93 -9.56 8.53 -38.15
CA ALA A 93 -8.31 9.23 -37.88
C ALA A 93 -8.46 10.29 -36.78
N ALA A 94 -9.56 11.05 -36.80
CA ALA A 94 -9.90 12.00 -35.74
C ALA A 94 -10.05 11.30 -34.38
N SER A 95 -10.72 10.13 -34.33
CA SER A 95 -10.84 9.36 -33.09
C SER A 95 -9.49 8.89 -32.55
N LEU A 96 -8.59 8.46 -33.43
CA LEU A 96 -7.24 8.01 -33.06
C LEU A 96 -6.38 9.18 -32.55
N TRP A 97 -6.51 10.34 -33.20
CA TRP A 97 -5.87 11.58 -32.75
C TRP A 97 -6.45 12.04 -31.40
N SER A 98 -7.76 11.94 -31.19
CA SER A 98 -8.38 12.29 -29.90
C SER A 98 -7.95 11.36 -28.76
N PHE A 99 -7.60 10.11 -29.06
CA PHE A 99 -7.19 9.12 -28.06
C PHE A 99 -5.95 9.54 -27.26
N GLN A 100 -5.05 10.34 -27.85
CA GLN A 100 -3.83 10.82 -27.16
C GLN A 100 -4.12 11.78 -26.01
N PHE A 101 -5.30 12.41 -25.99
CA PHE A 101 -5.70 13.34 -24.93
C PHE A 101 -6.41 12.64 -23.77
N ILE A 102 -6.66 11.33 -23.87
CA ILE A 102 -7.30 10.57 -22.81
C ILE A 102 -6.23 10.17 -21.78
N PRO A 103 -6.30 10.69 -20.55
CA PRO A 103 -5.37 10.31 -19.50
C PRO A 103 -5.54 8.81 -19.19
N GLN A 104 -4.43 8.07 -19.15
CA GLN A 104 -4.43 6.65 -18.81
C GLN A 104 -4.43 6.49 -17.28
N SER A 105 -5.53 5.96 -16.73
CA SER A 105 -5.59 5.54 -15.33
C SER A 105 -5.70 4.02 -15.26
N PHE A 106 -4.70 3.35 -14.67
CA PHE A 106 -4.65 1.89 -14.60
C PHE A 106 -5.73 1.32 -13.66
N PHE A 107 -6.06 2.05 -12.58
CA PHE A 107 -7.17 1.76 -11.68
C PHE A 107 -8.00 3.02 -11.39
N PRO A 108 -9.30 2.89 -11.12
CA PRO A 108 -10.11 4.00 -10.64
C PRO A 108 -9.71 4.42 -9.22
N GLN A 109 -10.00 5.66 -8.86
CA GLN A 109 -9.81 6.13 -7.49
C GLN A 109 -10.79 5.45 -6.55
N SER A 110 -10.37 5.20 -5.32
CA SER A 110 -11.24 4.61 -4.29
C SER A 110 -12.32 5.58 -3.85
N SER A 111 -13.55 5.05 -3.77
CA SER A 111 -14.71 5.74 -3.21
C SER A 111 -14.81 5.60 -1.69
N ARG A 112 -13.76 5.13 -1.02
CA ARG A 112 -13.79 4.98 0.44
C ARG A 112 -13.29 6.24 1.17
N PRO A 113 -13.88 6.60 2.33
CA PRO A 113 -13.56 7.84 3.05
C PRO A 113 -12.28 7.77 3.89
N GLU A 114 -11.62 6.62 3.98
CA GLU A 114 -10.41 6.47 4.79
C GLU A 114 -9.17 7.08 4.12
N ILE A 115 -8.35 7.69 4.96
CA ILE A 115 -7.05 8.29 4.66
C ILE A 115 -6.03 7.57 5.54
N LEU A 116 -4.92 7.17 4.94
CA LEU A 116 -3.77 6.67 5.66
C LEU A 116 -2.73 7.77 5.75
N VAL A 117 -2.27 8.02 6.97
CA VAL A 117 -1.14 8.91 7.23
C VAL A 117 -0.03 8.10 7.84
N ASP A 118 1.01 7.87 7.05
CA ASP A 118 2.23 7.21 7.49
C ASP A 118 3.22 8.24 8.01
N MET A 119 3.84 7.94 9.15
CA MET A 119 4.88 8.75 9.77
C MET A 119 6.11 7.88 9.98
N TRP A 120 7.18 8.15 9.23
CA TRP A 120 8.49 7.57 9.48
C TRP A 120 9.38 8.62 10.16
N LEU A 121 9.88 8.29 11.33
CA LEU A 121 10.90 9.06 12.04
C LEU A 121 12.30 8.52 11.67
N PRO A 122 13.38 9.31 11.88
CA PRO A 122 14.74 8.85 11.64
C PRO A 122 15.02 7.53 12.35
N GLU A 123 15.78 6.64 11.71
CA GLU A 123 16.12 5.36 12.30
C GLU A 123 16.85 5.49 13.65
N GLY A 124 16.58 4.55 14.56
CA GLY A 124 17.07 4.60 15.94
C GLY A 124 16.32 5.55 16.88
N THR A 125 15.27 6.23 16.40
CA THR A 125 14.38 7.02 17.27
C THR A 125 13.64 6.10 18.25
N ALA A 126 13.57 6.50 19.52
CA ALA A 126 12.86 5.73 20.54
C ALA A 126 11.35 5.70 20.26
N ILE A 127 10.71 4.55 20.47
CA ILE A 127 9.26 4.36 20.30
C ILE A 127 8.41 5.41 21.04
N LYS A 128 8.89 5.89 22.20
CA LYS A 128 8.22 6.95 22.98
C LYS A 128 8.21 8.30 22.27
N GLU A 129 9.25 8.60 21.51
CA GLU A 129 9.31 9.82 20.70
C GLU A 129 8.41 9.70 19.47
N VAL A 130 8.33 8.52 18.86
CA VAL A 130 7.33 8.22 17.81
C VAL A 130 5.91 8.42 18.35
N GLU A 131 5.61 7.86 19.52
CA GLU A 131 4.32 8.04 20.20
C GLU A 131 4.00 9.51 20.44
N ARG A 132 4.99 10.29 20.93
CA ARG A 132 4.83 11.72 21.18
C ARG A 132 4.48 12.49 19.90
N GLN A 133 5.16 12.21 18.80
CA GLN A 133 4.95 12.88 17.51
C GLN A 133 3.62 12.47 16.88
N ALA A 134 3.29 11.18 16.89
CA ALA A 134 2.03 10.67 16.37
C ALA A 134 0.82 11.21 17.16
N LYS A 135 0.93 11.28 18.49
CA LYS A 135 -0.10 11.85 19.35
C LYS A 135 -0.27 13.36 19.12
N ALA A 136 0.83 14.09 18.91
CA ALA A 136 0.74 15.51 18.56
C ALA A 136 -0.03 15.73 17.24
N LEU A 137 0.19 14.87 16.23
CA LEU A 137 -0.58 14.91 14.99
C LEU A 137 -2.05 14.53 15.22
N GLU A 138 -2.32 13.49 16.00
CA GLU A 138 -3.67 13.07 16.37
C GLU A 138 -4.44 14.21 17.06
N ASP A 139 -3.86 14.83 18.08
CA ASP A 139 -4.45 15.95 18.82
C ASP A 139 -4.76 17.14 17.89
N ARG A 140 -3.91 17.39 16.89
CA ARG A 140 -4.10 18.45 15.90
C ARG A 140 -5.34 18.25 15.02
N ILE A 141 -5.68 16.99 14.75
CA ILE A 141 -6.77 16.59 13.85
C ILE A 141 -8.03 16.21 14.65
N LEU A 142 -7.91 15.99 15.96
CA LEU A 142 -8.99 15.46 16.78
C LEU A 142 -10.28 16.29 16.70
N ASN A 143 -10.13 17.61 16.64
CA ASN A 143 -11.20 18.62 16.55
C ASN A 143 -11.53 19.07 15.12
N ASP A 144 -11.03 18.38 14.10
CA ASP A 144 -11.32 18.72 12.70
C ASP A 144 -12.77 18.36 12.35
N PRO A 145 -13.59 19.30 11.80
CA PRO A 145 -14.97 19.01 11.43
C PRO A 145 -15.10 18.04 10.24
N ASP A 146 -14.08 17.88 9.41
CA ASP A 146 -14.10 16.98 8.24
C ASP A 146 -13.82 15.52 8.65
N LYS A 147 -13.31 15.29 9.88
CA LYS A 147 -13.00 13.97 10.46
C LYS A 147 -14.25 13.34 11.07
N SER A 148 -14.42 12.04 10.84
CA SER A 148 -15.35 11.16 11.55
C SER A 148 -14.65 10.41 12.69
N PHE A 149 -13.56 9.70 12.37
CA PHE A 149 -12.84 8.82 13.30
C PHE A 149 -11.33 8.85 13.04
N VAL A 150 -10.52 8.66 14.09
CA VAL A 150 -9.06 8.51 13.99
C VAL A 150 -8.66 7.32 14.86
N ALA A 151 -7.82 6.46 14.30
CA ALA A 151 -7.09 5.45 15.04
C ALA A 151 -5.58 5.61 14.77
N THR A 152 -4.79 5.60 15.82
CA THR A 152 -3.34 5.73 15.76
C THR A 152 -2.68 4.41 16.14
N TYR A 153 -1.77 3.94 15.28
CA TYR A 153 -0.95 2.74 15.48
C TYR A 153 0.50 3.16 15.64
N ILE A 154 1.12 2.76 16.76
CA ILE A 154 2.50 3.12 17.11
C ILE A 154 3.38 1.88 17.01
N GLY A 155 4.46 1.97 16.23
CA GLY A 155 5.42 0.89 16.06
C GLY A 155 4.99 -0.19 15.06
N GLU A 156 3.82 -0.06 14.43
CA GLU A 156 3.30 -0.96 13.39
C GLU A 156 2.19 -0.27 12.60
N GLY A 157 1.85 -0.80 11.43
CA GLY A 157 0.71 -0.34 10.64
C GLY A 157 -0.63 -0.83 11.17
N ALA A 158 -1.70 -0.23 10.66
CA ALA A 158 -3.06 -0.69 10.89
C ALA A 158 -3.20 -2.16 10.45
N PRO A 159 -3.94 -2.99 11.21
CA PRO A 159 -4.18 -4.37 10.82
C PRO A 159 -4.90 -4.41 9.47
N ARG A 160 -4.62 -5.43 8.67
CA ARG A 160 -5.28 -5.54 7.35
C ARG A 160 -6.79 -5.70 7.48
N PHE A 161 -7.50 -4.64 7.12
CA PHE A 161 -8.96 -4.62 6.93
C PHE A 161 -9.36 -4.46 5.46
N PHE A 162 -8.39 -4.18 4.58
CA PHE A 162 -8.60 -3.96 3.16
C PHE A 162 -7.53 -4.72 2.35
N LEU A 163 -7.94 -5.48 1.34
CA LEU A 163 -7.08 -6.43 0.62
C LEU A 163 -5.79 -5.79 0.04
N PRO A 164 -5.88 -4.66 -0.70
CA PRO A 164 -4.71 -3.94 -1.18
C PRO A 164 -3.80 -3.30 -0.13
N LEU A 165 -4.20 -3.25 1.15
CA LEU A 165 -3.46 -2.52 2.16
C LEU A 165 -2.03 -3.07 2.30
N ASP A 166 -1.06 -2.18 2.08
CA ASP A 166 0.34 -2.43 2.35
C ASP A 166 0.57 -2.35 3.86
N GLN A 167 0.79 -3.51 4.47
CA GLN A 167 0.96 -3.60 5.92
C GLN A 167 2.40 -3.33 6.28
N GLN A 168 2.62 -2.29 7.07
CA GLN A 168 3.90 -2.07 7.72
C GLN A 168 4.03 -3.03 8.90
N LEU A 169 5.05 -3.89 8.86
CA LEU A 169 5.40 -4.77 9.96
C LEU A 169 5.91 -3.94 11.15
N ARG A 170 6.08 -4.62 12.30
CA ARG A 170 6.63 -4.01 13.51
C ARG A 170 7.93 -3.26 13.22
N ASN A 171 7.86 -1.95 13.36
CA ASN A 171 8.95 -1.03 13.12
C ASN A 171 8.96 0.10 14.16
N PRO A 172 9.96 0.15 15.07
CA PRO A 172 9.98 1.10 16.18
C PRO A 172 10.01 2.59 15.81
N ASN A 173 10.46 2.95 14.60
CA ASN A 173 10.53 4.34 14.13
C ASN A 173 9.29 4.78 13.33
N TYR A 174 8.23 3.97 13.32
CA TYR A 174 7.05 4.17 12.47
C TYR A 174 5.77 4.33 13.26
N ALA A 175 4.87 5.19 12.77
CA ALA A 175 3.48 5.26 13.20
C ALA A 175 2.55 5.42 11.99
N GLN A 176 1.32 4.94 12.13
CA GLN A 176 0.27 5.11 11.14
C GLN A 176 -1.00 5.66 11.77
N LEU A 177 -1.57 6.71 11.20
CA LEU A 177 -2.90 7.18 11.55
C LEU A 177 -3.86 6.75 10.44
N LEU A 178 -4.91 6.03 10.83
CA LEU A 178 -6.07 5.73 10.01
C LEU A 178 -7.15 6.77 10.32
N ILE A 179 -7.42 7.65 9.36
CA ILE A 179 -8.36 8.75 9.52
C ILE A 179 -9.55 8.52 8.60
N MET A 180 -10.75 8.45 9.15
CA MET A 180 -11.99 8.38 8.38
C MET A 180 -12.59 9.77 8.27
N SER A 181 -12.87 10.25 7.06
CA SER A 181 -13.59 11.51 6.84
C SER A 181 -15.11 11.32 6.85
N ASN A 182 -15.86 12.41 7.00
CA ASN A 182 -17.33 12.38 6.92
C ASN A 182 -17.88 12.16 5.50
N GLY A 183 -17.05 12.38 4.48
CA GLY A 183 -17.41 12.21 3.07
C GLY A 183 -16.19 12.30 2.14
N LEU A 184 -16.42 12.17 0.83
CA LEU A 184 -15.35 12.16 -0.17
C LEU A 184 -14.75 13.55 -0.40
N GLU A 185 -15.55 14.62 -0.36
CA GLU A 185 -15.04 15.98 -0.52
C GLU A 185 -14.22 16.41 0.70
N GLU A 186 -14.70 16.06 1.89
CA GLU A 186 -14.02 16.20 3.18
C GLU A 186 -12.66 15.48 3.14
N ARG A 187 -12.63 14.26 2.59
CA ARG A 187 -11.41 13.47 2.43
C ARG A 187 -10.34 14.25 1.66
N GLU A 188 -10.71 14.81 0.51
CA GLU A 188 -9.78 15.53 -0.35
C GLU A 188 -9.27 16.83 0.32
N ARG A 189 -10.14 17.56 1.03
CA ARG A 189 -9.73 18.71 1.84
C ARG A 189 -8.76 18.31 2.95
N MET A 190 -9.07 17.24 3.67
CA MET A 190 -8.22 16.70 4.73
C MET A 190 -6.86 16.25 4.19
N ILE A 191 -6.78 15.58 3.04
CA ILE A 191 -5.50 15.17 2.45
C ILE A 191 -4.58 16.37 2.22
N VAL A 192 -5.10 17.44 1.62
CA VAL A 192 -4.31 18.67 1.39
C VAL A 192 -3.89 19.30 2.71
N LYS A 193 -4.81 19.36 3.69
CA LYS A 193 -4.54 19.92 5.02
C LYS A 193 -3.48 19.12 5.79
N LEU A 194 -3.58 17.78 5.79
CA LEU A 194 -2.65 16.89 6.47
C LEU A 194 -1.24 17.00 5.89
N ARG A 195 -1.13 17.05 4.55
CA ARG A 195 0.17 17.28 3.88
C ARG A 195 0.79 18.62 4.29
N LYS A 196 -0.03 19.67 4.40
CA LYS A 196 0.42 20.98 4.87
C LYS A 196 0.89 20.94 6.33
N ILE A 197 0.11 20.34 7.23
CA ILE A 197 0.46 20.17 8.65
C ILE A 197 1.77 19.40 8.79
N LEU A 198 1.92 18.27 8.08
CA LEU A 198 3.15 17.48 8.12
C LEU A 198 4.37 18.29 7.65
N ALA A 199 4.23 19.06 6.58
CA ALA A 199 5.32 19.88 6.04
C ALA A 199 5.70 21.06 6.95
N GLU A 200 4.74 21.70 7.62
CA GLU A 200 4.98 22.90 8.44
C GLU A 200 5.31 22.59 9.90
N GLU A 201 4.64 21.60 10.50
CA GLU A 201 4.71 21.32 11.94
C GLU A 201 5.61 20.10 12.26
N PHE A 202 5.86 19.21 11.30
CA PHE A 202 6.61 17.95 11.52
C PHE A 202 7.81 17.77 10.56
N PRO A 203 8.76 18.73 10.50
CA PRO A 203 9.84 18.72 9.50
C PRO A 203 10.81 17.54 9.62
N THR A 204 10.90 16.92 10.79
CA THR A 204 11.76 15.74 11.03
C THR A 204 11.07 14.42 10.69
N VAL A 205 9.76 14.44 10.38
CA VAL A 205 8.97 13.25 10.08
C VAL A 205 8.80 13.14 8.59
N ARG A 206 9.16 11.99 8.03
CA ARG A 206 8.79 11.64 6.67
C ARG A 206 7.32 11.22 6.67
N GLY A 207 6.45 12.16 6.31
CA GLY A 207 5.01 11.96 6.23
C GLY A 207 4.55 11.51 4.84
N LYS A 208 3.64 10.53 4.77
CA LYS A 208 2.91 10.18 3.55
C LYS A 208 1.42 10.20 3.82
N VAL A 209 0.67 10.91 2.99
CA VAL A 209 -0.79 11.00 3.10
C VAL A 209 -1.40 10.42 1.84
N ASP A 210 -2.03 9.27 2.00
CA ASP A 210 -2.55 8.48 0.90
C ASP A 210 -4.03 8.13 1.06
N ARG A 211 -4.65 7.91 -0.09
CA ARG A 211 -5.97 7.30 -0.19
C ARG A 211 -5.79 5.79 -0.21
N LEU A 212 -6.78 5.05 0.26
CA LEU A 212 -6.85 3.64 -0.10
C LEU A 212 -6.94 3.51 -1.62
N PHE A 213 -6.13 2.67 -2.24
CA PHE A 213 -6.11 2.46 -3.68
C PHE A 213 -6.90 1.20 -4.07
N LEU A 214 -7.47 1.18 -5.27
CA LEU A 214 -7.93 -0.07 -5.88
C LEU A 214 -6.79 -0.66 -6.71
N GLY A 215 -6.55 -1.96 -6.55
CA GLY A 215 -5.48 -2.68 -7.26
C GLY A 215 -4.25 -2.94 -6.39
N PRO A 216 -3.15 -3.45 -6.97
CA PRO A 216 -1.94 -3.77 -6.23
C PRO A 216 -1.32 -2.54 -5.56
N PRO A 217 -0.73 -2.68 -4.36
CA PRO A 217 0.03 -1.60 -3.72
C PRO A 217 1.19 -1.18 -4.60
N THR A 218 1.21 0.10 -4.99
CA THR A 218 2.31 0.68 -5.76
C THR A 218 3.33 1.41 -4.87
N GLY A 219 3.06 1.57 -3.57
CA GLY A 219 3.91 2.34 -2.67
C GLY A 219 3.90 3.83 -3.05
N TRP A 220 5.08 4.40 -3.33
CA TRP A 220 5.24 5.76 -3.85
C TRP A 220 5.08 5.79 -5.38
N ALA A 221 4.57 6.90 -5.91
CA ALA A 221 4.23 7.03 -7.34
C ALA A 221 5.44 6.89 -8.28
N VAL A 222 6.62 7.34 -7.85
CA VAL A 222 7.87 7.22 -8.58
C VAL A 222 8.89 6.58 -7.64
N GLN A 223 9.52 5.51 -8.11
CA GLN A 223 10.54 4.79 -7.36
C GLN A 223 11.68 4.43 -8.31
N MET A 224 12.90 4.46 -7.78
CA MET A 224 14.08 4.01 -8.50
C MET A 224 14.86 3.08 -7.60
N ARG A 225 15.28 1.93 -8.14
CA ARG A 225 16.01 0.92 -7.38
C ARG A 225 17.47 0.89 -7.83
N VAL A 226 18.37 1.16 -6.89
CA VAL A 226 19.82 0.95 -7.06
C VAL A 226 20.18 -0.41 -6.49
N VAL A 227 20.78 -1.29 -7.29
CA VAL A 227 21.16 -2.65 -6.88
C VAL A 227 22.64 -2.87 -7.15
N GLY A 228 23.33 -3.45 -6.20
CA GLY A 228 24.74 -3.81 -6.32
C GLY A 228 25.19 -4.75 -5.21
N PRO A 229 26.31 -5.45 -5.39
CA PRO A 229 26.83 -6.38 -4.40
C PRO A 229 27.49 -5.68 -3.20
N ASP A 230 28.02 -4.46 -3.39
CA ASP A 230 28.69 -3.69 -2.34
C ASP A 230 27.74 -2.65 -1.71
N LYS A 231 27.62 -2.71 -0.38
CA LYS A 231 26.70 -1.88 0.39
C LYS A 231 27.07 -0.39 0.37
N ALA A 232 28.36 -0.08 0.51
CA ALA A 232 28.83 1.29 0.60
C ALA A 232 28.71 1.99 -0.75
N GLU A 233 29.01 1.27 -1.83
CA GLU A 233 28.90 1.77 -3.19
C GLU A 233 27.46 2.01 -3.61
N VAL A 234 26.54 1.09 -3.26
CA VAL A 234 25.09 1.28 -3.52
C VAL A 234 24.58 2.54 -2.84
N ARG A 235 24.96 2.77 -1.57
CA ARG A 235 24.57 3.98 -0.84
C ARG A 235 25.16 5.24 -1.48
N ARG A 236 26.45 5.22 -1.83
CA ARG A 236 27.12 6.35 -2.52
C ARG A 236 26.40 6.72 -3.82
N ILE A 237 26.01 5.72 -4.63
CA ILE A 237 25.29 5.95 -5.88
C ILE A 237 23.87 6.45 -5.61
N ALA A 238 23.15 5.87 -4.64
CA ALA A 238 21.82 6.31 -4.26
C ALA A 238 21.81 7.78 -3.84
N ASP A 239 22.78 8.21 -3.02
CA ASP A 239 22.92 9.61 -2.58
C ASP A 239 23.23 10.56 -3.76
N GLN A 240 24.06 10.14 -4.72
CA GLN A 240 24.31 10.93 -5.94
C GLN A 240 23.05 11.11 -6.78
N VAL A 241 22.23 10.07 -6.89
CA VAL A 241 20.99 10.16 -7.63
C VAL A 241 19.98 11.04 -6.90
N LYS A 242 19.84 10.87 -5.58
CA LYS A 242 19.00 11.69 -4.72
C LYS A 242 19.34 13.18 -4.86
N ALA A 243 20.61 13.55 -4.70
CA ALA A 243 21.07 14.93 -4.82
C ALA A 243 20.75 15.56 -6.20
N ARG A 244 20.79 14.76 -7.28
CA ARG A 244 20.43 15.22 -8.62
C ARG A 244 18.93 15.52 -8.75
N TYR A 245 18.07 14.72 -8.12
CA TYR A 245 16.63 14.94 -8.15
C TYR A 245 16.15 16.01 -7.16
N GLU A 246 16.83 16.17 -6.01
CA GLU A 246 16.54 17.26 -5.06
C GLU A 246 16.74 18.65 -5.68
N SER A 247 17.60 18.76 -6.70
CA SER A 247 17.82 20.02 -7.42
C SER A 247 16.68 20.41 -8.38
N GLN A 248 15.72 19.52 -8.61
CA GLN A 248 14.62 19.74 -9.56
C GLN A 248 13.33 20.15 -8.82
N PRO A 249 12.67 21.26 -9.20
CA PRO A 249 11.51 21.79 -8.48
C PRO A 249 10.26 20.91 -8.57
N ASP A 250 10.21 19.98 -9.52
CA ASP A 250 9.05 19.09 -9.74
C ASP A 250 8.98 17.94 -8.72
N PHE A 251 10.05 17.70 -7.96
CA PHE A 251 10.10 16.65 -6.94
C PHE A 251 9.94 17.25 -5.55
N GLY A 252 9.00 16.70 -4.78
CA GLY A 252 8.74 17.12 -3.40
C GLY A 252 9.68 16.43 -2.40
N ALA A 253 9.17 15.40 -1.72
CA ALA A 253 9.93 14.65 -0.73
C ALA A 253 10.64 13.46 -1.39
N ILE A 254 11.97 13.47 -1.40
CA ILE A 254 12.81 12.35 -1.85
C ILE A 254 13.38 11.66 -0.62
N HIS A 255 13.32 10.33 -0.60
CA HIS A 255 13.79 9.54 0.53
C HIS A 255 14.33 8.19 0.08
N ASP A 256 15.13 7.57 0.94
CA ASP A 256 15.56 6.19 0.75
C ASP A 256 14.64 5.21 1.46
N ASP A 257 14.56 4.00 0.91
CA ASP A 257 13.99 2.83 1.61
C ASP A 257 15.02 2.24 2.59
N TRP A 258 16.31 2.36 2.28
CA TRP A 258 17.40 1.95 3.14
C TRP A 258 17.81 3.09 4.08
N MET A 259 17.04 3.22 5.15
CA MET A 259 17.11 4.25 6.20
C MET A 259 18.51 4.48 6.83
N GLU A 260 18.61 5.46 7.72
CA GLU A 260 19.86 5.97 8.27
C GLU A 260 20.68 4.88 9.01
N PRO A 261 22.03 4.95 8.98
CA PRO A 261 22.83 4.10 9.85
C PRO A 261 22.50 4.38 11.33
N VAL A 262 22.09 3.35 12.06
CA VAL A 262 21.87 3.44 13.50
C VAL A 262 23.17 3.18 14.24
N ALA A 263 23.44 3.97 15.27
CA ALA A 263 24.55 3.72 16.17
C ALA A 263 24.38 2.36 16.85
N GLY A 264 25.26 1.42 16.51
CA GLY A 264 25.37 0.13 17.17
C GLY A 264 26.45 0.17 18.24
N MET A 265 26.44 -0.81 19.14
CA MET A 265 27.54 -1.07 20.05
C MET A 265 27.84 -2.55 19.98
N LYS A 266 29.07 -2.90 19.58
CA LYS A 266 29.53 -4.28 19.47
C LYS A 266 30.43 -4.62 20.64
N LEU A 267 30.07 -5.67 21.37
CA LEU A 267 30.93 -6.24 22.38
C LEU A 267 31.95 -7.18 21.72
N VAL A 268 33.23 -6.86 21.84
CA VAL A 268 34.36 -7.69 21.41
C VAL A 268 34.99 -8.32 22.63
N ILE A 269 34.86 -9.65 22.75
CA ILE A 269 35.42 -10.43 23.85
C ILE A 269 36.86 -10.81 23.52
N ASP A 270 37.79 -10.51 24.43
CA ASP A 270 39.15 -11.02 24.40
C ASP A 270 39.13 -12.49 24.85
N GLN A 271 39.17 -13.40 23.88
CA GLN A 271 39.05 -14.83 24.15
C GLN A 271 40.25 -15.42 24.89
N ASP A 272 41.43 -14.81 24.77
CA ASP A 272 42.62 -15.28 25.47
C ASP A 272 42.54 -14.90 26.95
N ARG A 273 42.16 -13.64 27.22
CA ARG A 273 41.99 -13.15 28.59
C ARG A 273 40.78 -13.76 29.30
N ALA A 274 39.67 -13.96 28.59
CA ALA A 274 38.49 -14.64 29.12
C ALA A 274 38.83 -16.08 29.54
N ARG A 275 39.56 -16.83 28.70
CA ARG A 275 40.01 -18.20 29.03
C ARG A 275 40.96 -18.25 30.22
N ALA A 276 41.92 -17.33 30.28
CA ALA A 276 42.86 -17.25 31.40
C ALA A 276 42.16 -17.00 32.75
N LEU A 277 41.02 -16.29 32.74
CA LEU A 277 40.21 -15.99 33.90
C LEU A 277 39.07 -16.99 34.13
N GLY A 278 38.97 -18.07 33.35
CA GLY A 278 37.89 -19.06 33.50
C GLY A 278 36.50 -18.47 33.21
N VAL A 279 36.40 -17.61 32.19
CA VAL A 279 35.15 -16.97 31.74
C VAL A 279 34.84 -17.41 30.31
N SER A 280 33.63 -17.94 30.08
CA SER A 280 33.14 -18.26 28.74
C SER A 280 32.35 -17.11 28.12
N SER A 281 32.35 -17.03 26.79
CA SER A 281 31.54 -16.06 26.04
C SER A 281 30.05 -16.18 26.34
N GLN A 282 29.57 -17.40 26.57
CA GLN A 282 28.19 -17.66 26.99
C GLN A 282 27.86 -17.01 28.33
N ARG A 283 28.78 -17.10 29.30
CA ARG A 283 28.58 -16.50 30.62
C ARG A 283 28.62 -14.97 30.56
N VAL A 284 29.53 -14.40 29.76
CA VAL A 284 29.55 -12.95 29.49
C VAL A 284 28.20 -12.49 28.93
N ARG A 285 27.68 -13.19 27.91
CA ARG A 285 26.38 -12.87 27.31
C ARG A 285 25.23 -12.96 28.32
N GLN A 286 25.18 -14.00 29.14
CA GLN A 286 24.11 -14.19 30.14
C GLN A 286 24.11 -13.08 31.19
N MET A 287 25.29 -12.72 31.72
CA MET A 287 25.41 -11.66 32.73
C MET A 287 25.07 -10.29 32.15
N LEU A 288 25.53 -10.00 30.93
CA LEU A 288 25.18 -8.76 30.24
C LEU A 288 23.69 -8.69 29.91
N GLN A 289 23.08 -9.79 29.49
CA GLN A 289 21.64 -9.85 29.25
C GLN A 289 20.87 -9.58 30.54
N ALA A 290 21.23 -10.22 31.65
CA ALA A 290 20.62 -9.97 32.96
C ALA A 290 20.80 -8.50 33.40
N ALA A 291 21.96 -7.90 33.16
CA ALA A 291 22.21 -6.51 33.51
C ALA A 291 21.48 -5.48 32.62
N THR A 292 21.13 -5.83 31.38
CA THR A 292 20.57 -4.91 30.39
C THR A 292 19.08 -5.16 30.13
N SER A 293 18.75 -6.10 29.24
CA SER A 293 17.37 -6.40 28.82
C SER A 293 16.60 -7.27 29.81
N GLY A 294 17.29 -7.91 30.74
CA GLY A 294 16.76 -8.92 31.65
C GLY A 294 16.91 -10.33 31.09
N ALA A 295 17.17 -11.28 31.99
CA ALA A 295 17.24 -12.70 31.70
C ALA A 295 15.94 -13.38 32.18
N PRO A 296 15.16 -14.04 31.30
CA PRO A 296 14.01 -14.82 31.71
C PRO A 296 14.47 -16.04 32.52
N ILE A 297 13.88 -16.24 33.70
CA ILE A 297 14.24 -17.34 34.60
C ILE A 297 13.14 -18.38 34.76
N SER A 298 11.88 -17.98 34.59
CA SER A 298 10.71 -18.84 34.68
C SER A 298 9.51 -18.09 34.12
N ASP A 299 8.42 -18.79 33.85
CA ASP A 299 7.14 -18.17 33.57
C ASP A 299 6.16 -18.45 34.72
N PHE A 300 5.28 -17.50 34.97
CA PHE A 300 4.14 -17.61 35.89
C PHE A 300 2.87 -17.70 35.05
N ARG A 301 2.02 -18.68 35.36
CA ARG A 301 0.73 -18.84 34.68
C ARG A 301 -0.37 -18.23 35.51
N ASP A 302 -1.03 -17.22 34.96
CA ASP A 302 -2.21 -16.58 35.54
C ASP A 302 -3.43 -16.91 34.67
N GLY A 303 -4.12 -18.00 35.02
CA GLY A 303 -5.23 -18.53 34.22
C GLY A 303 -4.80 -18.96 32.80
N GLU A 304 -5.25 -18.20 31.81
CA GLU A 304 -4.92 -18.40 30.39
C GLU A 304 -3.69 -17.60 29.93
N GLU A 305 -3.19 -16.68 30.76
CA GLU A 305 -2.01 -15.87 30.46
C GLU A 305 -0.72 -16.53 30.99
N THR A 306 0.38 -16.36 30.26
CA THR A 306 1.72 -16.76 30.68
C THR A 306 2.59 -15.52 30.77
N VAL A 307 3.00 -15.18 31.99
CA VAL A 307 3.76 -13.97 32.32
C VAL A 307 5.20 -14.36 32.61
N SER A 308 6.15 -13.83 31.84
CA SER A 308 7.56 -14.17 32.04
C SER A 308 8.16 -13.45 33.26
N ILE A 309 8.82 -14.22 34.13
CA ILE A 309 9.59 -13.71 35.26
C ILE A 309 11.02 -13.45 34.76
N VAL A 310 11.41 -12.19 34.76
CA VAL A 310 12.74 -11.74 34.33
C VAL A 310 13.55 -11.22 35.51
N VAL A 311 14.81 -11.65 35.60
CA VAL A 311 15.80 -11.06 36.50
C VAL A 311 16.53 -9.96 35.75
N ARG A 312 16.55 -8.76 36.33
CA ARG A 312 17.23 -7.60 35.75
C ARG A 312 17.79 -6.67 36.81
N GLU A 313 18.86 -5.96 36.47
CA GLU A 313 19.41 -4.89 37.31
C GLU A 313 18.41 -3.72 37.47
N PRO A 314 18.47 -2.97 38.58
CA PRO A 314 17.63 -1.79 38.80
C PRO A 314 17.83 -0.73 37.73
N ASP A 315 16.74 -0.04 37.36
CA ASP A 315 16.70 0.95 36.28
C ASP A 315 17.81 2.02 36.38
N ALA A 316 18.16 2.44 37.60
CA ALA A 316 19.21 3.43 37.86
C ALA A 316 20.60 3.01 37.34
N THR A 317 20.88 1.71 37.35
CA THR A 317 22.19 1.15 36.93
C THR A 317 22.22 0.84 35.43
N ARG A 318 21.08 0.84 34.72
CA ARG A 318 20.98 0.41 33.31
C ARG A 318 21.21 1.51 32.27
N ASN A 319 21.12 2.78 32.66
CA ASN A 319 21.10 3.91 31.71
C ASN A 319 22.48 4.33 31.20
N LEU A 320 23.56 3.79 31.76
CA LEU A 320 24.92 4.13 31.36
C LEU A 320 25.45 3.06 30.42
N LEU A 321 25.87 3.44 29.21
CA LEU A 321 26.69 2.57 28.35
C LEU A 321 27.96 2.08 29.10
N ALA A 322 28.46 2.88 30.04
CA ALA A 322 29.54 2.52 30.95
C ALA A 322 29.17 1.39 31.92
N ALA A 323 27.88 1.17 32.21
CA ALA A 323 27.43 0.09 33.09
C ALA A 323 27.74 -1.29 32.53
N VAL A 324 27.73 -1.45 31.19
CA VAL A 324 28.11 -2.69 30.49
C VAL A 324 29.54 -3.08 30.83
N GLN A 325 30.44 -2.12 31.00
CA GLN A 325 31.85 -2.34 31.34
C GLN A 325 32.06 -2.70 32.82
N SER A 326 31.12 -2.33 33.69
CA SER A 326 31.16 -2.61 35.13
C SER A 326 30.36 -3.84 35.55
N VAL A 327 29.73 -4.57 34.62
CA VAL A 327 29.03 -5.82 34.95
C VAL A 327 30.03 -6.84 35.47
N TYR A 328 29.82 -7.34 36.68
CA TYR A 328 30.64 -8.38 37.27
C TYR A 328 30.27 -9.74 36.71
N ILE A 329 31.28 -10.47 36.25
CA ILE A 329 31.14 -11.78 35.64
C ILE A 329 31.79 -12.81 36.56
N PRO A 330 31.04 -13.84 37.01
CA PRO A 330 31.61 -14.90 37.83
C PRO A 330 32.56 -15.78 37.03
N THR A 331 33.73 -16.03 37.60
CA THR A 331 34.77 -16.92 37.05
C THR A 331 34.58 -18.34 37.57
N ASP A 332 35.08 -19.33 36.83
CA ASP A 332 35.13 -20.72 37.32
C ASP A 332 36.05 -20.89 38.55
N LEU A 333 36.88 -19.89 38.84
CA LEU A 333 37.77 -19.81 40.00
C LEU A 333 37.07 -19.27 41.27
N GLY A 334 35.76 -18.99 41.22
CA GLY A 334 34.98 -18.47 42.36
C GLY A 334 35.16 -16.97 42.63
N THR A 335 35.88 -16.26 41.77
CA THR A 335 36.05 -14.80 41.82
C THR A 335 35.15 -14.09 40.82
N PHE A 336 34.99 -12.77 40.94
CA PHE A 336 34.26 -11.95 39.98
C PHE A 336 35.22 -11.00 39.26
N VAL A 337 35.08 -10.90 37.94
CA VAL A 337 35.85 -9.95 37.13
C VAL A 337 34.90 -9.00 36.40
N PRO A 338 35.19 -7.69 36.35
CA PRO A 338 34.36 -6.77 35.59
C PRO A 338 34.48 -7.07 34.09
N ALA A 339 33.38 -6.88 33.35
CA ALA A 339 33.31 -7.15 31.92
C ALA A 339 34.41 -6.44 31.11
N SER A 340 34.80 -5.23 31.53
CA SER A 340 35.92 -4.47 30.96
C SER A 340 37.27 -5.19 30.95
N GLN A 341 37.50 -6.19 31.82
CA GLN A 341 38.74 -6.97 31.81
C GLN A 341 38.77 -8.07 30.75
N VAL A 342 37.61 -8.49 30.24
CA VAL A 342 37.49 -9.62 29.30
C VAL A 342 36.80 -9.22 27.99
N ALA A 343 36.25 -8.01 27.91
CA ALA A 343 35.57 -7.51 26.73
C ALA A 343 35.68 -5.99 26.62
N ARG A 344 35.68 -5.51 25.38
CA ARG A 344 35.62 -4.09 25.02
C ARG A 344 34.39 -3.80 24.18
N VAL A 345 33.80 -2.63 24.38
CA VAL A 345 32.69 -2.15 23.57
C VAL A 345 33.26 -1.27 22.46
N GLU A 346 32.93 -1.58 21.21
CA GLU A 346 33.28 -0.80 20.02
C GLU A 346 32.00 -0.24 19.38
N PRO A 347 32.02 1.00 18.87
CA PRO A 347 30.89 1.58 18.13
C PRO A 347 30.67 0.92 16.77
#